data_AF-A0A960SPV5-F1
#
_entry.id   AF-A0A960SPV5-F1
#
_cell.length_a   1.000
_cell.length_b   1.000
_cell.length_c   1.000
_cell.angle_alpha   90.00
_cell.angle_beta   90.00
_cell.angle_gamma   90.00
#
_symmetry.space_group_name_H-M   'P 1'
#
loop_
_entity.id
_entity.type
_entity.pdbx_description
1 polymer ?
#
loop_
_entity_poly.entity_id
_entity_poly.type
_entity_poly.pdbx_seq_one_letter_code
_entity_poly.pdbx_strand_id
1 'polypeptide(L)'
;IDGTFQVLPPRPPIQANIAWVSFHPADDTPSAAAAAAGFTEAPDAPYTRLLRDNGHTVTRVLTTPTPDVESLNTYDLVIISRSVGSGDYQDPPETAAWNSVRAPTIVLGGYILRDSRLGYTAGGTMLDTVGPIHLKVNAPGHPLFAGVDLDGQGVMVDPYADVASFNDTVQRGISVNTDAVVAGGVVLATVGTDADPTLGGMVIGEFPAGTLTSNGGADLLGGHRLVLLTGSRENSGLTAEGAGIYDLNAEGAKILLNAVQFMAEPPASPGRNIAWVSFHPAVDTPADDAATAGFTEAADAGYTQLLRDAGHTVTRVVTSGTPDVAYLNTFDLVMISRSVPSGDYQQAEETALWNGIRQPVVILGGYILRNSRLGFTTGGTMVDTAGAVSLKVEAPGHPLFNGLQLDGQDVLLGGYADLASFNGAAQRGISVNTDAPVAGGVVLATIATEADPTFGGMVIGEFPPGIALSNGAGDVLAGPRLVLLTGSREADGLTSQGAGIFDLNDLSSQLVLNAVDYLAHPPGTALGISVDGANLVITWSPEGGVLEESGDLLNWTAVDGASNPATIPIGTGPA
;
A
#
# COMPACT_ATOMS: atom_id res chain seq x y z
N ILE A 1 26.44 -1.95 18.17
CA ILE A 1 25.00 -1.89 18.52
C ILE A 1 24.92 -1.42 19.96
N ASP A 2 24.80 -0.12 20.13
CA ASP A 2 24.89 0.66 21.36
C ASP A 2 23.51 0.91 21.95
N GLY A 3 22.71 -0.14 22.13
CA GLY A 3 21.63 -0.27 23.14
C GLY A 3 20.59 0.84 23.28
N THR A 4 20.53 1.83 22.39
CA THR A 4 19.58 2.94 22.45
C THR A 4 18.33 2.52 21.70
N PHE A 5 17.35 2.04 22.47
CA PHE A 5 15.98 1.91 21.97
C PHE A 5 15.45 3.32 21.72
N GLN A 6 15.41 3.74 20.45
CA GLN A 6 14.56 4.86 20.07
C GLN A 6 13.12 4.37 20.15
N VAL A 7 12.37 4.92 21.10
CA VAL A 7 10.91 4.87 21.07
C VAL A 7 10.51 5.77 19.91
N LEU A 8 10.20 5.17 18.77
CA LEU A 8 9.59 5.91 17.66
C LEU A 8 8.33 6.59 18.21
N PRO A 9 8.07 7.85 17.84
CA PRO A 9 6.79 8.47 18.18
C PRO A 9 5.65 7.57 17.67
N PRO A 10 4.53 7.45 18.40
CA PRO A 10 3.38 6.69 17.92
C PRO A 10 3.00 7.21 16.53
N ARG A 11 2.96 6.30 15.55
CA ARG A 11 2.56 6.60 14.18
C ARG A 11 1.19 7.29 14.21
N PRO A 12 0.97 8.38 13.44
CA PRO A 12 -0.34 9.02 13.40
C PRO A 12 -1.43 7.99 13.09
N PRO A 13 -2.59 8.04 13.76
CA PRO A 13 -3.69 7.12 13.47
C PRO A 13 -4.12 7.30 12.01
N ILE A 14 -4.12 6.21 11.26
CA ILE A 14 -4.59 6.21 9.87
C ILE A 14 -6.11 6.41 9.82
N GLN A 15 -6.59 7.31 8.96
CA GLN A 15 -8.02 7.48 8.72
C GLN A 15 -8.46 6.52 7.60
N ALA A 16 -8.76 5.28 7.97
CA ALA A 16 -9.26 4.28 7.01
C ALA A 16 -10.67 4.61 6.47
N ASN A 17 -10.87 4.37 5.17
CA ASN A 17 -12.15 4.23 4.52
C ASN A 17 -12.62 2.76 4.59
N ILE A 18 -13.66 2.50 5.37
CA ILE A 18 -14.10 1.17 5.79
C ILE A 18 -15.45 0.82 5.18
N ALA A 19 -15.55 -0.34 4.54
CA ALA A 19 -16.82 -0.98 4.20
C ALA A 19 -17.28 -1.87 5.37
N TRP A 20 -18.40 -1.52 6.00
CA TRP A 20 -19.03 -2.30 7.07
C TRP A 20 -20.18 -3.14 6.50
N VAL A 21 -19.94 -4.43 6.30
CA VAL A 21 -20.93 -5.37 5.72
C VAL A 21 -21.89 -5.85 6.81
N SER A 22 -23.19 -5.63 6.62
CA SER A 22 -24.23 -5.89 7.64
C SER A 22 -25.62 -6.12 7.00
N PHE A 23 -26.58 -6.66 7.76
CA PHE A 23 -28.01 -6.66 7.40
C PHE A 23 -28.62 -5.25 7.34
N HIS A 24 -27.95 -4.26 7.94
CA HIS A 24 -28.53 -2.96 8.21
C HIS A 24 -27.97 -1.91 7.25
N PRO A 25 -28.83 -1.20 6.48
CA PRO A 25 -28.38 -0.24 5.47
C PRO A 25 -27.79 1.05 6.07
N ALA A 26 -28.13 1.39 7.32
CA ALA A 26 -27.58 2.53 8.04
C ALA A 26 -27.61 2.29 9.56
N ASP A 27 -26.83 3.07 10.32
CA ASP A 27 -26.76 2.99 11.80
C ASP A 27 -28.13 3.21 12.45
N ASP A 28 -28.93 4.14 11.91
CA ASP A 28 -30.26 4.52 12.39
C ASP A 28 -31.40 3.75 11.70
N THR A 29 -31.07 2.79 10.85
CA THR A 29 -32.04 2.06 10.04
C THR A 29 -31.84 0.55 10.25
N PRO A 30 -32.44 -0.03 11.30
CA PRO A 30 -32.43 -1.48 11.49
C PRO A 30 -33.18 -2.18 10.35
N SER A 31 -32.89 -3.47 10.15
CA SER A 31 -33.63 -4.28 9.18
C SER A 31 -35.07 -4.46 9.69
N ALA A 32 -36.00 -4.86 8.82
CA ALA A 32 -37.40 -5.03 9.20
C ALA A 32 -37.59 -6.03 10.36
N ALA A 33 -36.81 -7.12 10.39
CA ALA A 33 -36.89 -8.13 11.45
C ALA A 33 -36.35 -7.58 12.78
N ALA A 34 -35.23 -6.85 12.78
CA ALA A 34 -34.69 -6.20 13.96
C ALA A 34 -35.63 -5.10 14.49
N ALA A 35 -36.19 -4.28 13.60
CA ALA A 35 -37.16 -3.25 13.94
C ALA A 35 -38.43 -3.86 14.59
N ALA A 36 -38.92 -4.97 14.03
CA ALA A 36 -40.06 -5.70 14.60
C ALA A 36 -39.77 -6.29 15.99
N ALA A 37 -38.51 -6.60 16.28
CA ALA A 37 -38.06 -7.02 17.61
C ALA A 37 -37.86 -5.86 18.60
N GLY A 38 -37.96 -4.60 18.14
CA GLY A 38 -37.89 -3.40 18.97
C GLY A 38 -36.59 -2.60 18.85
N PHE A 39 -35.69 -2.97 17.94
CA PHE A 39 -34.52 -2.14 17.66
C PHE A 39 -34.93 -0.84 16.97
N THR A 40 -34.39 0.29 17.43
CA THR A 40 -34.54 1.61 16.78
C THR A 40 -33.31 2.01 15.96
N GLU A 41 -32.21 1.30 16.14
CA GLU A 41 -30.92 1.45 15.44
C GLU A 41 -30.44 0.05 15.04
N ALA A 42 -29.48 -0.04 14.12
CA ALA A 42 -28.81 -1.30 13.84
C ALA A 42 -28.16 -1.87 15.12
N PRO A 43 -28.32 -3.17 15.44
CA PRO A 43 -27.68 -3.80 16.61
C PRO A 43 -26.16 -3.61 16.69
N ASP A 44 -25.51 -3.55 15.52
CA ASP A 44 -24.08 -3.35 15.35
C ASP A 44 -23.69 -1.87 15.09
N ALA A 45 -24.60 -0.91 15.27
CA ALA A 45 -24.32 0.52 15.16
C ALA A 45 -23.26 1.05 16.15
N PRO A 46 -23.12 0.52 17.38
CA PRO A 46 -22.08 1.04 18.29
C PRO A 46 -20.66 0.76 17.79
N TYR A 47 -20.41 -0.33 17.06
CA TYR A 47 -19.10 -0.59 16.45
C TYR A 47 -18.74 0.48 15.42
N THR A 48 -19.67 0.80 14.51
CA THR A 48 -19.43 1.81 13.47
C THR A 48 -19.30 3.21 14.06
N ARG A 49 -20.00 3.51 15.16
CA ARG A 49 -19.79 4.75 15.94
C ARG A 49 -18.38 4.82 16.52
N LEU A 50 -17.94 3.76 17.20
CA LEU A 50 -16.57 3.69 17.75
C LEU A 50 -15.51 3.97 16.67
N LEU A 51 -15.68 3.40 15.48
CA LEU A 51 -14.74 3.62 14.37
C LEU A 51 -14.78 5.08 13.86
N ARG A 52 -15.97 5.66 13.68
CA ARG A 52 -16.10 7.08 13.27
C ARG A 52 -15.57 8.05 14.31
N ASP A 53 -15.80 7.76 15.60
CA ASP A 53 -15.29 8.56 16.71
C ASP A 53 -13.75 8.53 16.79
N ASN A 54 -13.11 7.54 16.16
CA ASN A 54 -11.66 7.43 16.01
C ASN A 54 -11.16 7.89 14.62
N GLY A 55 -11.98 8.66 13.89
CA GLY A 55 -11.56 9.35 12.66
C GLY A 55 -11.68 8.53 11.38
N HIS A 56 -12.24 7.32 11.43
CA HIS A 56 -12.46 6.50 10.23
C HIS A 56 -13.72 6.93 9.48
N THR A 57 -13.69 6.78 8.15
CA THR A 57 -14.89 6.88 7.32
C THR A 57 -15.52 5.49 7.23
N VAL A 58 -16.79 5.35 7.60
CA VAL A 58 -17.48 4.05 7.61
C VAL A 58 -18.73 4.09 6.74
N THR A 59 -18.70 3.28 5.67
CA THR A 59 -19.83 3.05 4.76
C THR A 59 -20.47 1.70 5.06
N ARG A 60 -21.78 1.68 5.36
CA ARG A 60 -22.50 0.40 5.50
C ARG A 60 -22.80 -0.19 4.13
N VAL A 61 -22.53 -1.47 3.98
CA VAL A 61 -22.81 -2.27 2.78
C VAL A 61 -23.74 -3.39 3.17
N LEU A 62 -24.83 -3.58 2.43
CA LEU A 62 -25.73 -4.70 2.70
C LEU A 62 -25.02 -6.02 2.36
N THR A 63 -25.09 -6.98 3.27
CA THR A 63 -24.64 -8.36 3.00
C THR A 63 -25.47 -8.98 1.87
N THR A 64 -24.82 -9.81 1.06
CA THR A 64 -25.42 -10.42 -0.13
C THR A 64 -24.58 -11.63 -0.57
N PRO A 65 -25.21 -12.67 -1.18
CA PRO A 65 -24.48 -13.80 -1.76
C PRO A 65 -23.65 -13.42 -2.99
N THR A 66 -23.89 -12.25 -3.59
CA THR A 66 -23.18 -11.76 -4.78
C THR A 66 -22.60 -10.38 -4.52
N PRO A 67 -21.53 -10.26 -3.71
CA PRO A 67 -20.93 -8.96 -3.40
C PRO A 67 -20.34 -8.32 -4.65
N ASP A 68 -20.39 -6.98 -4.72
CA ASP A 68 -19.61 -6.23 -5.70
C ASP A 68 -18.15 -6.17 -5.24
N VAL A 69 -17.38 -7.17 -5.67
CA VAL A 69 -15.97 -7.35 -5.28
C VAL A 69 -15.10 -6.16 -5.69
N GLU A 70 -15.34 -5.58 -6.87
CA GLU A 70 -14.54 -4.45 -7.33
C GLU A 70 -14.85 -3.19 -6.52
N SER A 71 -16.11 -2.95 -6.15
CA SER A 71 -16.43 -1.88 -5.20
C SER A 71 -15.82 -2.13 -3.82
N LEU A 72 -15.84 -3.35 -3.29
CA LEU A 72 -15.22 -3.65 -2.00
C LEU A 72 -13.70 -3.42 -2.02
N ASN A 73 -13.06 -3.66 -3.17
CA ASN A 73 -11.62 -3.46 -3.35
C ASN A 73 -11.19 -1.99 -3.43
N THR A 74 -12.12 -1.03 -3.44
CA THR A 74 -11.78 0.41 -3.36
C THR A 74 -11.67 0.91 -1.92
N TYR A 75 -11.98 0.09 -0.92
CA TYR A 75 -11.87 0.43 0.50
C TYR A 75 -10.50 0.04 1.05
N ASP A 76 -10.01 0.79 2.03
CA ASP A 76 -8.77 0.45 2.76
C ASP A 76 -8.98 -0.82 3.60
N LEU A 77 -10.22 -1.05 4.03
CA LEU A 77 -10.60 -2.18 4.87
C LEU A 77 -12.07 -2.58 4.66
N VAL A 78 -12.32 -3.88 4.59
CA VAL A 78 -13.66 -4.47 4.69
C VAL A 78 -13.83 -5.06 6.09
N ILE A 79 -14.94 -4.80 6.75
CA ILE A 79 -15.32 -5.46 8.01
C ILE A 79 -16.65 -6.17 7.79
N ILE A 80 -16.63 -7.50 7.92
CA ILE A 80 -17.84 -8.32 7.89
C ILE A 80 -18.37 -8.44 9.32
N SER A 81 -19.49 -7.77 9.59
CA SER A 81 -20.16 -7.76 10.88
C SER A 81 -20.59 -9.16 11.32
N ARG A 82 -20.88 -9.32 12.62
CA ARG A 82 -21.61 -10.49 13.13
C ARG A 82 -23.07 -10.50 12.63
N SER A 83 -23.64 -9.33 12.36
CA SER A 83 -25.01 -9.11 11.88
C SER A 83 -25.11 -9.36 10.38
N VAL A 84 -24.77 -10.57 9.93
CA VAL A 84 -24.86 -10.99 8.53
C VAL A 84 -25.52 -12.36 8.40
N GLY A 85 -26.11 -12.62 7.24
CA GLY A 85 -26.70 -13.92 6.93
C GLY A 85 -25.60 -14.91 6.61
N SER A 86 -25.33 -15.88 7.49
CA SER A 86 -24.31 -16.88 7.17
C SER A 86 -24.63 -17.71 5.91
N GLY A 87 -25.86 -17.65 5.42
CA GLY A 87 -26.25 -18.24 4.14
C GLY A 87 -25.56 -17.58 2.95
N ASP A 88 -25.23 -16.29 3.01
CA ASP A 88 -24.61 -15.51 1.91
C ASP A 88 -23.11 -15.81 1.71
N TYR A 89 -22.61 -16.81 2.42
CA TYR A 89 -21.19 -17.18 2.49
C TYR A 89 -21.04 -18.71 2.41
N GLN A 90 -22.01 -19.42 1.82
CA GLN A 90 -22.09 -20.88 1.90
C GLN A 90 -21.79 -21.56 0.58
N ASP A 91 -22.46 -21.12 -0.47
CA ASP A 91 -22.45 -21.83 -1.74
C ASP A 91 -21.19 -21.46 -2.54
N PRO A 92 -20.65 -22.35 -3.39
CA PRO A 92 -19.34 -22.13 -4.03
C PRO A 92 -19.19 -20.79 -4.77
N PRO A 93 -20.20 -20.26 -5.50
CA PRO A 93 -20.09 -18.93 -6.10
C PRO A 93 -19.96 -17.79 -5.08
N GLU A 94 -20.62 -17.93 -3.93
CA GLU A 94 -20.63 -16.93 -2.86
C GLU A 94 -19.29 -16.93 -2.14
N THR A 95 -18.79 -18.12 -1.79
CA THR A 95 -17.49 -18.25 -1.13
C THR A 95 -16.37 -17.78 -2.04
N ALA A 96 -16.40 -18.14 -3.33
CA ALA A 96 -15.43 -17.68 -4.30
C ALA A 96 -15.43 -16.15 -4.42
N ALA A 97 -16.61 -15.52 -4.48
CA ALA A 97 -16.73 -14.07 -4.55
C ALA A 97 -16.15 -13.39 -3.29
N TRP A 98 -16.59 -13.79 -2.09
CA TRP A 98 -16.10 -13.20 -0.85
C TRP A 98 -14.61 -13.48 -0.59
N ASN A 99 -14.13 -14.68 -0.92
CA ASN A 99 -12.71 -15.01 -0.78
C ASN A 99 -11.85 -14.24 -1.79
N SER A 100 -12.38 -13.84 -2.95
CA SER A 100 -11.64 -13.08 -3.98
C SER A 100 -11.39 -11.60 -3.66
N VAL A 101 -12.01 -11.04 -2.60
CA VAL A 101 -11.80 -9.64 -2.18
C VAL A 101 -10.31 -9.41 -1.87
N ARG A 102 -9.68 -8.46 -2.55
CA ARG A 102 -8.25 -8.11 -2.39
C ARG A 102 -8.01 -7.16 -1.22
N ALA A 103 -8.99 -6.30 -0.92
CA ALA A 103 -8.92 -5.45 0.26
C ALA A 103 -8.73 -6.31 1.53
N PRO A 104 -7.93 -5.86 2.51
CA PRO A 104 -7.87 -6.46 3.83
C PRO A 104 -9.29 -6.62 4.41
N THR A 105 -9.56 -7.74 5.08
CA THR A 105 -10.89 -8.01 5.62
C THR A 105 -10.84 -8.49 7.07
N ILE A 106 -11.59 -7.82 7.96
CA ILE A 106 -11.86 -8.29 9.32
C ILE A 106 -13.20 -9.03 9.35
N VAL A 107 -13.24 -10.19 10.00
CA VAL A 107 -14.47 -10.98 10.18
C VAL A 107 -14.83 -11.07 11.67
N LEU A 108 -16.01 -10.54 12.02
CA LEU A 108 -16.46 -10.50 13.41
C LEU A 108 -17.31 -11.72 13.83
N GLY A 109 -17.86 -12.45 12.86
CA GLY A 109 -18.80 -13.56 13.13
C GLY A 109 -18.23 -14.96 12.96
N GLY A 110 -18.28 -15.79 14.00
CA GLY A 110 -17.78 -17.18 13.95
C GLY A 110 -18.55 -18.11 13.00
N TYR A 111 -19.83 -17.84 12.75
CA TYR A 111 -20.68 -18.71 11.91
C TYR A 111 -20.26 -18.75 10.45
N ILE A 112 -19.59 -17.71 9.94
CA ILE A 112 -19.14 -17.65 8.53
C ILE A 112 -17.73 -18.23 8.34
N LEU A 113 -17.04 -18.63 9.41
CA LEU A 113 -15.68 -19.18 9.35
C LEU A 113 -15.61 -20.66 8.97
N ARG A 114 -16.72 -21.39 9.18
CA ARG A 114 -16.79 -22.84 9.08
C ARG A 114 -16.34 -23.35 7.71
N ASP A 115 -15.92 -24.61 7.66
CA ASP A 115 -15.63 -25.36 6.43
C ASP A 115 -16.77 -25.33 5.41
N SER A 116 -18.02 -25.37 5.87
CA SER A 116 -19.21 -25.21 5.03
C SER A 116 -19.51 -23.75 4.62
N ARG A 117 -18.58 -22.81 4.86
CA ARG A 117 -18.72 -21.37 4.62
C ARG A 117 -17.45 -20.78 3.99
N LEU A 118 -16.88 -19.71 4.55
CA LEU A 118 -15.62 -19.13 4.05
C LEU A 118 -14.41 -20.05 4.24
N GLY A 119 -14.51 -21.09 5.09
CA GLY A 119 -13.50 -22.13 5.20
C GLY A 119 -12.20 -21.72 5.88
N TYR A 120 -12.28 -20.89 6.92
CA TYR A 120 -11.11 -20.46 7.70
C TYR A 120 -10.73 -21.49 8.79
N THR A 121 -11.67 -22.36 9.15
CA THR A 121 -11.46 -23.50 10.05
C THR A 121 -11.74 -24.82 9.34
N ALA A 122 -11.09 -25.90 9.79
CA ALA A 122 -11.22 -27.23 9.20
C ALA A 122 -12.55 -27.93 9.53
N GLY A 123 -13.45 -27.30 10.30
CA GLY A 123 -14.72 -27.88 10.73
C GLY A 123 -15.78 -26.85 11.11
N GLY A 124 -16.91 -27.35 11.62
CA GLY A 124 -18.13 -26.59 11.89
C GLY A 124 -18.58 -26.52 13.36
N THR A 125 -17.76 -26.96 14.32
CA THR A 125 -18.08 -27.01 15.76
C THR A 125 -18.20 -25.60 16.32
N MET A 126 -19.43 -25.19 16.65
CA MET A 126 -19.74 -23.87 17.19
C MET A 126 -20.23 -23.96 18.63
N LEU A 127 -19.61 -23.19 19.51
CA LEU A 127 -20.01 -22.99 20.89
C LEU A 127 -20.19 -21.48 21.15
N ASP A 128 -21.03 -21.12 22.13
CA ASP A 128 -21.25 -19.72 22.52
C ASP A 128 -20.60 -19.49 23.90
N THR A 129 -19.94 -18.34 24.10
CA THR A 129 -19.47 -17.94 25.44
C THR A 129 -20.66 -17.68 26.36
N VAL A 130 -20.45 -17.82 27.68
CA VAL A 130 -21.55 -17.76 28.68
C VAL A 130 -21.43 -16.61 29.68
N GLY A 131 -20.36 -15.83 29.61
CA GLY A 131 -20.11 -14.69 30.49
C GLY A 131 -18.97 -13.81 29.97
N PRO A 132 -18.43 -12.92 30.82
CA PRO A 132 -17.24 -12.15 30.50
C PRO A 132 -16.08 -13.07 30.14
N ILE A 133 -15.39 -12.80 29.03
CA ILE A 133 -14.24 -13.58 28.61
C ILE A 133 -12.95 -12.77 28.65
N HIS A 134 -11.86 -13.41 29.05
CA HIS A 134 -10.50 -12.91 28.90
C HIS A 134 -9.83 -13.66 27.75
N LEU A 135 -8.96 -12.99 26.99
CA LEU A 135 -8.21 -13.66 25.93
C LEU A 135 -6.85 -14.12 26.45
N LYS A 136 -6.47 -15.36 26.10
CA LYS A 136 -5.09 -15.81 26.17
C LYS A 136 -4.39 -15.44 24.86
N VAL A 137 -3.39 -14.57 24.97
CA VAL A 137 -2.64 -14.01 23.84
C VAL A 137 -1.43 -14.89 23.53
N ASN A 138 -1.38 -15.42 22.31
CA ASN A 138 -0.29 -16.30 21.86
C ASN A 138 0.90 -15.52 21.31
N ALA A 139 0.68 -14.27 20.88
CA ALA A 139 1.71 -13.40 20.31
C ALA A 139 1.69 -11.99 20.96
N PRO A 140 2.18 -11.83 22.21
CA PRO A 140 2.07 -10.56 22.94
C PRO A 140 2.76 -9.36 22.27
N GLY A 141 3.77 -9.59 21.44
CA GLY A 141 4.46 -8.55 20.68
C GLY A 141 3.71 -8.09 19.41
N HIS A 142 2.56 -8.68 19.09
CA HIS A 142 1.78 -8.31 17.91
C HIS A 142 1.15 -6.93 18.10
N PRO A 143 1.12 -6.04 17.07
CA PRO A 143 0.53 -4.70 17.17
C PRO A 143 -0.91 -4.66 17.68
N LEU A 144 -1.69 -5.72 17.44
CA LEU A 144 -3.07 -5.87 17.95
C LEU A 144 -3.18 -5.73 19.47
N PHE A 145 -2.15 -6.15 20.21
CA PHE A 145 -2.14 -6.16 21.68
C PHE A 145 -1.37 -4.97 22.27
N ALA A 146 -1.00 -3.99 21.44
CA ALA A 146 -0.33 -2.78 21.91
C ALA A 146 -1.21 -2.06 22.96
N GLY A 147 -0.63 -1.85 24.15
CA GLY A 147 -1.31 -1.19 25.26
C GLY A 147 -2.38 -2.02 25.97
N VAL A 148 -2.44 -3.33 25.75
CA VAL A 148 -3.30 -4.28 26.48
C VAL A 148 -2.51 -4.94 27.60
N ASP A 149 -3.02 -4.88 28.82
CA ASP A 149 -2.37 -5.49 29.97
C ASP A 149 -2.61 -7.00 30.01
N LEU A 150 -1.51 -7.77 30.12
CA LEU A 150 -1.51 -9.22 30.24
C LEU A 150 -0.93 -9.65 31.59
N ASP A 151 -1.46 -10.73 32.16
CA ASP A 151 -0.92 -11.36 33.35
C ASP A 151 0.34 -12.21 33.05
N GLY A 152 0.90 -12.84 34.08
CA GLY A 152 2.08 -13.69 33.95
C GLY A 152 1.88 -14.96 33.12
N GLN A 153 0.66 -15.28 32.69
CA GLN A 153 0.31 -16.39 31.81
C GLN A 153 -0.05 -15.94 30.39
N GLY A 154 0.05 -14.63 30.10
CA GLY A 154 -0.34 -14.06 28.82
C GLY A 154 -1.86 -13.95 28.64
N VAL A 155 -2.63 -13.96 29.72
CA VAL A 155 -4.08 -13.75 29.70
C VAL A 155 -4.37 -12.28 29.97
N MET A 156 -5.32 -11.68 29.25
CA MET A 156 -5.75 -10.30 29.50
C MET A 156 -6.18 -10.13 30.96
N VAL A 157 -5.69 -9.07 31.61
CA VAL A 157 -6.06 -8.75 33.00
C VAL A 157 -7.54 -8.36 33.08
N ASP A 158 -7.98 -7.51 32.16
CA ASP A 158 -9.37 -7.09 32.04
C ASP A 158 -10.13 -7.93 31.00
N PRO A 159 -11.46 -8.07 31.12
CA PRO A 159 -12.26 -8.81 30.17
C PRO A 159 -12.24 -8.15 28.78
N TYR A 160 -12.16 -8.97 27.75
CA TYR A 160 -12.27 -8.56 26.35
C TYR A 160 -13.69 -8.15 25.98
N ALA A 161 -14.67 -8.98 26.34
CA ALA A 161 -16.07 -8.79 26.03
C ALA A 161 -16.96 -9.38 27.12
N ASP A 162 -18.17 -8.83 27.23
CA ASP A 162 -19.27 -9.32 28.07
C ASP A 162 -20.34 -10.01 27.23
N VAL A 163 -21.46 -10.42 27.86
CA VAL A 163 -22.64 -10.90 27.15
C VAL A 163 -23.69 -9.80 27.12
N ALA A 164 -24.07 -9.38 25.91
CA ALA A 164 -25.04 -8.30 25.74
C ALA A 164 -26.45 -8.69 26.22
N SER A 165 -27.27 -7.70 26.54
CA SER A 165 -28.69 -7.88 26.84
C SER A 165 -29.54 -6.95 25.98
N PHE A 166 -30.73 -7.41 25.62
CA PHE A 166 -31.71 -6.64 24.86
C PHE A 166 -33.12 -6.93 25.39
N ASN A 167 -33.90 -5.89 25.68
CA ASN A 167 -35.22 -6.00 26.31
C ASN A 167 -35.23 -6.95 27.51
N ASP A 168 -34.32 -6.70 28.46
CA ASP A 168 -34.12 -7.50 29.68
C ASP A 168 -33.82 -9.00 29.45
N THR A 169 -33.49 -9.38 28.21
CA THR A 169 -33.10 -10.74 27.83
C THR A 169 -31.60 -10.78 27.52
N VAL A 170 -30.88 -11.55 28.32
CA VAL A 170 -29.46 -11.86 28.07
C VAL A 170 -29.36 -12.62 26.75
N GLN A 171 -28.50 -12.13 25.85
CA GLN A 171 -28.24 -12.75 24.57
C GLN A 171 -27.32 -13.96 24.73
N ARG A 172 -27.07 -14.68 23.64
CA ARG A 172 -25.98 -15.67 23.63
C ARG A 172 -24.67 -14.90 23.47
N GLY A 173 -23.59 -15.35 24.09
CA GLY A 173 -22.30 -14.70 23.96
C GLY A 173 -21.71 -14.79 22.55
N ILE A 174 -20.40 -14.65 22.46
CA ILE A 174 -19.66 -14.73 21.20
C ILE A 174 -19.67 -16.18 20.72
N SER A 175 -20.04 -16.39 19.46
CA SER A 175 -20.00 -17.71 18.84
C SER A 175 -18.59 -18.03 18.35
N VAL A 176 -17.94 -19.00 18.99
CA VAL A 176 -16.56 -19.42 18.74
C VAL A 176 -16.54 -20.76 18.00
N ASN A 177 -15.77 -20.82 16.91
CA ASN A 177 -15.44 -22.10 16.27
C ASN A 177 -14.23 -22.70 16.99
N THR A 178 -14.38 -23.93 17.50
CA THR A 178 -13.34 -24.61 18.29
C THR A 178 -12.55 -25.65 17.50
N ASP A 179 -12.81 -25.79 16.20
CA ASP A 179 -11.99 -26.62 15.33
C ASP A 179 -10.67 -25.92 14.96
N ALA A 180 -9.71 -26.68 14.45
CA ALA A 180 -8.43 -26.13 14.03
C ALA A 180 -8.60 -25.14 12.86
N VAL A 181 -7.78 -24.09 12.84
CA VAL A 181 -7.64 -23.22 11.65
C VAL A 181 -7.01 -23.97 10.49
N VAL A 182 -7.28 -23.52 9.26
CA VAL A 182 -6.66 -24.09 8.06
C VAL A 182 -5.15 -23.85 8.03
N ALA A 183 -4.43 -24.64 7.23
CA ALA A 183 -3.01 -24.45 7.01
C ALA A 183 -2.73 -23.05 6.41
N GLY A 184 -1.75 -22.34 6.96
CA GLY A 184 -1.44 -20.95 6.61
C GLY A 184 -2.06 -19.91 7.54
N GLY A 185 -3.10 -20.28 8.30
CA GLY A 185 -3.64 -19.43 9.37
C GLY A 185 -2.82 -19.48 10.66
N VAL A 186 -2.77 -18.36 11.38
CA VAL A 186 -2.09 -18.22 12.68
C VAL A 186 -3.11 -17.80 13.74
N VAL A 187 -3.16 -18.52 14.87
CA VAL A 187 -4.03 -18.15 16.01
C VAL A 187 -3.29 -17.17 16.92
N LEU A 188 -3.72 -15.91 16.92
CA LEU A 188 -3.12 -14.83 17.71
C LEU A 188 -3.65 -14.79 19.14
N ALA A 189 -4.94 -15.10 19.35
CA ALA A 189 -5.53 -15.20 20.67
C ALA A 189 -6.68 -16.21 20.74
N THR A 190 -6.85 -16.80 21.92
CA THR A 190 -7.88 -17.78 22.24
C THR A 190 -8.68 -17.35 23.47
N VAL A 191 -9.83 -17.98 23.73
CA VAL A 191 -10.53 -17.81 25.01
C VAL A 191 -9.66 -18.36 26.14
N GLY A 192 -9.37 -17.52 27.13
CA GLY A 192 -8.54 -17.83 28.30
C GLY A 192 -9.32 -18.02 29.61
N THR A 193 -10.65 -17.90 29.59
CA THR A 193 -11.50 -18.07 30.78
C THR A 193 -11.72 -19.56 31.08
N ASP A 194 -11.09 -20.08 32.13
CA ASP A 194 -11.06 -21.53 32.46
C ASP A 194 -12.42 -22.23 32.54
N ALA A 195 -13.47 -21.54 32.98
CA ALA A 195 -14.80 -22.11 33.17
C ALA A 195 -15.72 -21.95 31.93
N ASP A 196 -15.27 -21.23 30.89
CA ASP A 196 -16.09 -21.01 29.71
C ASP A 196 -16.04 -22.25 28.78
N PRO A 197 -17.20 -22.69 28.22
CA PRO A 197 -17.24 -23.86 27.34
C PRO A 197 -16.41 -23.71 26.05
N THR A 198 -16.01 -22.48 25.70
CA THR A 198 -15.21 -22.17 24.51
C THR A 198 -13.70 -22.06 24.81
N LEU A 199 -13.25 -22.39 26.03
CA LEU A 199 -11.83 -22.34 26.43
C LEU A 199 -10.90 -22.92 25.36
N GLY A 200 -9.89 -22.12 24.97
CA GLY A 200 -8.92 -22.48 23.94
C GLY A 200 -9.39 -22.31 22.49
N GLY A 201 -10.67 -22.00 22.26
CA GLY A 201 -11.19 -21.65 20.94
C GLY A 201 -10.62 -20.33 20.43
N MET A 202 -10.40 -20.23 19.12
CA MET A 202 -9.85 -19.03 18.49
C MET A 202 -10.82 -17.86 18.57
N VAL A 203 -10.37 -16.74 19.13
CA VAL A 203 -11.07 -15.45 19.05
C VAL A 203 -10.41 -14.55 18.01
N ILE A 204 -9.08 -14.61 17.92
CA ILE A 204 -8.30 -13.82 16.97
C ILE A 204 -7.39 -14.73 16.15
N GLY A 205 -7.54 -14.69 14.83
CA GLY A 205 -6.72 -15.45 13.89
C GLY A 205 -6.39 -14.66 12.64
N GLU A 206 -5.20 -14.83 12.11
CA GLU A 206 -4.67 -14.09 10.96
C GLU A 206 -4.40 -15.06 9.81
N PHE A 207 -4.80 -14.68 8.59
CA PHE A 207 -4.67 -15.50 7.39
C PHE A 207 -4.13 -14.63 6.25
N PRO A 208 -2.87 -14.84 5.83
CA PRO A 208 -2.28 -14.10 4.72
C PRO A 208 -3.08 -14.28 3.41
N ALA A 209 -2.94 -13.30 2.50
CA ALA A 209 -3.40 -13.47 1.12
C ALA A 209 -2.76 -14.72 0.49
N GLY A 210 -3.51 -15.41 -0.36
CA GLY A 210 -3.11 -16.68 -0.96
C GLY A 210 -3.27 -17.90 -0.05
N THR A 211 -3.78 -17.76 1.17
CA THR A 211 -4.12 -18.92 2.01
C THR A 211 -5.22 -19.75 1.34
N LEU A 212 -5.07 -21.08 1.37
CA LEU A 212 -6.07 -22.02 0.87
C LEU A 212 -7.11 -22.31 1.95
N THR A 213 -8.38 -22.05 1.65
CA THR A 213 -9.50 -22.30 2.56
C THR A 213 -9.96 -23.77 2.52
N SER A 214 -10.64 -24.22 3.56
CA SER A 214 -11.18 -25.58 3.70
C SER A 214 -12.57 -25.77 3.08
N ASN A 215 -13.10 -24.74 2.42
CA ASN A 215 -14.45 -24.81 1.89
C ASN A 215 -14.57 -25.77 0.70
N GLY A 216 -15.81 -26.04 0.28
CA GLY A 216 -16.07 -26.97 -0.81
C GLY A 216 -15.40 -26.58 -2.15
N GLY A 217 -15.07 -25.30 -2.33
CA GLY A 217 -14.35 -24.76 -3.49
C GLY A 217 -12.82 -24.82 -3.37
N ALA A 218 -12.29 -24.94 -2.14
CA ALA A 218 -10.88 -24.75 -1.81
C ALA A 218 -10.36 -23.41 -2.37
N ASP A 219 -11.06 -22.32 -2.04
CA ASP A 219 -10.73 -20.99 -2.56
C ASP A 219 -9.39 -20.48 -2.00
N LEU A 220 -8.69 -19.67 -2.78
CA LEU A 220 -7.55 -18.88 -2.32
C LEU A 220 -8.02 -17.49 -1.87
N LEU A 221 -7.51 -17.00 -0.74
CA LEU A 221 -7.81 -15.66 -0.27
C LEU A 221 -7.17 -14.61 -1.18
N GLY A 222 -7.96 -13.69 -1.74
CA GLY A 222 -7.48 -12.59 -2.58
C GLY A 222 -6.74 -11.50 -1.80
N GLY A 223 -6.96 -11.41 -0.48
CA GLY A 223 -6.38 -10.40 0.39
C GLY A 223 -6.16 -10.92 1.82
N HIS A 224 -5.52 -10.09 2.65
CA HIS A 224 -5.24 -10.40 4.05
C HIS A 224 -6.56 -10.53 4.84
N ARG A 225 -6.68 -11.54 5.71
CA ARG A 225 -7.84 -11.73 6.60
C ARG A 225 -7.46 -11.75 8.06
N LEU A 226 -8.28 -11.09 8.87
CA LEU A 226 -8.24 -11.18 10.31
C LEU A 226 -9.61 -11.61 10.82
N VAL A 227 -9.65 -12.71 11.57
CA VAL A 227 -10.78 -13.04 12.42
C VAL A 227 -10.63 -12.29 13.73
N LEU A 228 -11.67 -11.59 14.15
CA LEU A 228 -11.76 -10.90 15.44
C LEU A 228 -13.17 -11.10 16.01
N LEU A 229 -13.41 -12.23 16.67
CA LEU A 229 -14.75 -12.62 17.09
C LEU A 229 -15.31 -11.71 18.19
N THR A 230 -16.42 -11.06 17.90
CA THR A 230 -17.16 -10.17 18.82
C THR A 230 -18.62 -10.07 18.37
N GLY A 231 -19.48 -9.58 19.24
CA GLY A 231 -20.89 -9.41 18.98
C GLY A 231 -21.69 -10.62 19.45
N SER A 232 -22.63 -10.37 20.35
CA SER A 232 -23.47 -11.41 20.95
C SER A 232 -24.40 -12.04 19.92
N ARG A 233 -24.57 -13.36 20.01
CA ARG A 233 -25.52 -14.13 19.20
C ARG A 233 -26.95 -13.97 19.71
N GLU A 234 -27.91 -14.00 18.80
CA GLU A 234 -29.33 -13.93 19.10
C GLU A 234 -29.81 -15.02 20.07
N ASN A 235 -30.56 -14.64 21.11
CA ASN A 235 -31.31 -15.57 21.95
C ASN A 235 -32.79 -15.65 21.51
N SER A 236 -33.57 -16.53 22.17
CA SER A 236 -34.99 -16.74 21.86
C SER A 236 -35.76 -15.42 21.77
N GLY A 237 -36.44 -15.19 20.65
CA GLY A 237 -37.19 -13.96 20.39
C GLY A 237 -36.51 -13.00 19.41
N LEU A 238 -35.23 -13.23 19.08
CA LEU A 238 -34.52 -12.53 18.03
C LEU A 238 -34.17 -13.46 16.86
N THR A 239 -34.13 -12.89 15.66
CA THR A 239 -33.55 -13.54 14.47
C THR A 239 -32.08 -13.13 14.32
N ALA A 240 -31.36 -13.66 13.32
CA ALA A 240 -29.95 -13.32 13.09
C ALA A 240 -29.73 -11.82 12.82
N GLU A 241 -30.76 -11.13 12.32
CA GLU A 241 -30.77 -9.69 12.11
C GLU A 241 -30.77 -8.88 13.41
N GLY A 242 -31.06 -9.50 14.56
CA GLY A 242 -30.90 -8.89 15.88
C GLY A 242 -29.57 -9.23 16.58
N ALA A 243 -28.72 -10.05 15.95
CA ALA A 243 -27.42 -10.44 16.49
C ALA A 243 -26.37 -9.34 16.28
N GLY A 244 -25.18 -9.53 16.83
CA GLY A 244 -24.05 -8.59 16.69
C GLY A 244 -24.17 -7.36 17.57
N ILE A 245 -24.94 -7.46 18.66
CA ILE A 245 -25.02 -6.40 19.67
C ILE A 245 -23.63 -6.18 20.25
N TYR A 246 -23.22 -4.91 20.33
CA TYR A 246 -21.93 -4.50 20.86
C TYR A 246 -21.68 -5.04 22.26
N ASP A 247 -20.61 -5.81 22.39
CA ASP A 247 -20.26 -6.52 23.62
C ASP A 247 -18.82 -6.30 24.10
N LEU A 248 -18.05 -5.47 23.39
CA LEU A 248 -16.67 -5.18 23.76
C LEU A 248 -16.57 -4.28 25.00
N ASN A 249 -15.65 -4.62 25.89
CA ASN A 249 -15.20 -3.73 26.95
C ASN A 249 -14.10 -2.78 26.45
N ALA A 250 -13.57 -1.91 27.34
CA ALA A 250 -12.56 -0.92 26.95
C ALA A 250 -11.32 -1.55 26.30
N GLU A 251 -10.82 -2.66 26.84
CA GLU A 251 -9.68 -3.38 26.25
C GLU A 251 -10.05 -4.09 24.94
N GLY A 252 -11.26 -4.65 24.84
CA GLY A 252 -11.76 -5.22 23.59
C GLY A 252 -11.90 -4.17 22.47
N ALA A 253 -12.42 -2.99 22.81
CA ALA A 253 -12.53 -1.85 21.90
C ALA A 253 -11.14 -1.38 21.43
N LYS A 254 -10.17 -1.33 22.33
CA LYS A 254 -8.76 -1.03 21.99
C LYS A 254 -8.19 -2.05 21.01
N ILE A 255 -8.42 -3.34 21.23
CA ILE A 255 -7.98 -4.40 20.29
C ILE A 255 -8.65 -4.23 18.92
N LEU A 256 -9.95 -3.91 18.87
CA LEU A 256 -10.63 -3.63 17.59
C LEU A 256 -10.00 -2.45 16.84
N LEU A 257 -9.69 -1.35 17.54
CA LEU A 257 -9.03 -0.19 16.94
C LEU A 257 -7.61 -0.51 16.46
N ASN A 258 -6.82 -1.24 17.27
CA ASN A 258 -5.49 -1.72 16.87
C ASN A 258 -5.59 -2.65 15.65
N ALA A 259 -6.62 -3.50 15.58
CA ALA A 259 -6.87 -4.38 14.45
C ALA A 259 -7.22 -3.61 13.18
N VAL A 260 -8.04 -2.56 13.28
CA VAL A 260 -8.34 -1.67 12.14
C VAL A 260 -7.08 -0.96 11.67
N GLN A 261 -6.27 -0.41 12.58
CA GLN A 261 -4.99 0.19 12.21
C GLN A 261 -4.08 -0.83 11.52
N PHE A 262 -3.91 -2.00 12.10
CA PHE A 262 -3.06 -3.06 11.54
C PHE A 262 -3.52 -3.54 10.16
N MET A 263 -4.83 -3.70 9.96
CA MET A 263 -5.37 -4.25 8.72
C MET A 263 -5.55 -3.22 7.61
N ALA A 264 -5.83 -1.96 7.95
CA ALA A 264 -5.98 -0.89 6.98
C ALA A 264 -4.62 -0.28 6.58
N GLU A 265 -3.55 -0.55 7.33
CA GLU A 265 -2.20 -0.28 6.85
C GLU A 265 -1.89 -1.21 5.66
N PRO A 266 -1.43 -0.68 4.52
CA PRO A 266 -0.90 -1.50 3.45
C PRO A 266 0.15 -2.46 4.04
N PRO A 267 0.13 -3.76 3.70
CA PRO A 267 1.13 -4.69 4.21
C PRO A 267 2.49 -4.08 3.92
N ALA A 268 3.33 -3.92 4.96
CA ALA A 268 4.67 -3.39 4.77
C ALA A 268 5.32 -4.21 3.66
N SER A 269 5.57 -3.57 2.51
CA SER A 269 6.16 -4.25 1.37
C SER A 269 7.41 -4.97 1.85
N PRO A 270 7.63 -6.24 1.46
CA PRO A 270 8.80 -6.98 1.91
C PRO A 270 10.03 -6.10 1.70
N GLY A 271 10.75 -5.82 2.78
CA GLY A 271 11.80 -4.81 2.80
C GLY A 271 12.74 -4.96 1.61
N ARG A 272 12.90 -3.90 0.81
CA ARG A 272 13.76 -3.92 -0.38
C ARG A 272 15.20 -3.68 -0.01
N ASN A 273 16.11 -4.32 -0.73
CA ASN A 273 17.52 -3.97 -0.71
C ASN A 273 17.77 -2.85 -1.72
N ILE A 274 17.94 -1.62 -1.22
CA ILE A 274 18.07 -0.40 -2.01
C ILE A 274 19.51 0.12 -1.98
N ALA A 275 20.09 0.37 -3.16
CA ALA A 275 21.31 1.15 -3.29
C ALA A 275 20.98 2.64 -3.36
N TRP A 276 21.42 3.42 -2.37
CA TRP A 276 21.28 4.88 -2.34
C TRP A 276 22.58 5.54 -2.79
N VAL A 277 22.61 6.05 -4.02
CA VAL A 277 23.78 6.70 -4.62
C VAL A 277 23.82 8.17 -4.22
N SER A 278 24.92 8.60 -3.58
CA SER A 278 25.07 9.94 -3.00
C SER A 278 26.54 10.36 -2.89
N PHE A 279 26.84 11.63 -2.58
CA PHE A 279 28.15 12.06 -2.10
C PHE A 279 28.52 11.42 -0.75
N HIS A 280 27.51 11.10 0.06
CA HIS A 280 27.70 10.74 1.46
C HIS A 280 27.94 9.24 1.63
N PRO A 281 29.05 8.81 2.28
CA PRO A 281 29.35 7.39 2.45
C PRO A 281 28.48 6.69 3.49
N ALA A 282 27.91 7.42 4.46
CA ALA A 282 26.99 6.89 5.47
C ALA A 282 25.95 7.96 5.86
N VAL A 283 24.91 7.54 6.58
CA VAL A 283 23.82 8.47 6.99
C VAL A 283 24.31 9.52 7.98
N ASP A 284 25.20 9.12 8.88
CA ASP A 284 25.82 9.91 9.94
C ASP A 284 27.18 10.51 9.54
N THR A 285 27.57 10.35 8.27
CA THR A 285 28.86 10.82 7.75
C THR A 285 28.64 11.71 6.52
N PRO A 286 28.49 13.02 6.70
CA PRO A 286 28.43 13.96 5.58
C PRO A 286 29.73 13.93 4.78
N ALA A 287 29.65 14.38 3.53
CA ALA A 287 30.84 14.57 2.70
C ALA A 287 31.57 15.86 3.13
N ASP A 288 32.86 15.97 2.83
CA ASP A 288 33.75 16.98 3.42
C ASP A 288 33.24 18.43 3.30
N ASP A 289 32.69 18.82 2.14
CA ASP A 289 32.18 20.19 1.95
C ASP A 289 30.87 20.41 2.72
N ALA A 290 30.01 19.39 2.80
CA ALA A 290 28.79 19.44 3.60
C ALA A 290 29.13 19.52 5.10
N ALA A 291 30.09 18.72 5.56
CA ALA A 291 30.59 18.78 6.93
C ALA A 291 31.17 20.16 7.25
N THR A 292 31.93 20.73 6.32
CA THR A 292 32.49 22.09 6.44
C THR A 292 31.39 23.15 6.50
N ALA A 293 30.28 22.96 5.78
CA ALA A 293 29.09 23.82 5.84
C ALA A 293 28.27 23.65 7.15
N GLY A 294 28.58 22.65 7.97
CA GLY A 294 27.96 22.42 9.28
C GLY A 294 26.95 21.28 9.31
N PHE A 295 26.84 20.46 8.26
CA PHE A 295 26.06 19.23 8.34
C PHE A 295 26.73 18.24 9.30
N THR A 296 25.93 17.60 10.15
CA THR A 296 26.38 16.51 11.03
C THR A 296 25.99 15.13 10.52
N GLU A 297 25.12 15.08 9.51
CA GLU A 297 24.60 13.90 8.82
C GLU A 297 24.62 14.16 7.31
N ALA A 298 24.42 13.13 6.51
CA ALA A 298 24.22 13.27 5.07
C ALA A 298 23.07 14.26 4.79
N ALA A 299 23.22 15.16 3.81
CA ALA A 299 22.18 16.15 3.50
C ALA A 299 20.86 15.48 3.08
N ASP A 300 20.95 14.29 2.47
CA ASP A 300 19.84 13.46 2.04
C ASP A 300 19.46 12.36 3.06
N ALA A 301 19.84 12.50 4.34
CA ALA A 301 19.56 11.51 5.39
C ALA A 301 18.07 11.22 5.55
N GLY A 302 17.21 12.25 5.49
CA GLY A 302 15.75 12.12 5.65
C GLY A 302 15.11 11.14 4.67
N TYR A 303 15.56 11.12 3.41
CA TYR A 303 15.06 10.15 2.42
C TYR A 303 15.42 8.72 2.79
N THR A 304 16.67 8.48 3.19
CA THR A 304 17.08 7.14 3.59
C THR A 304 16.48 6.69 4.91
N GLN A 305 16.10 7.64 5.78
CA GLN A 305 15.38 7.34 7.00
C GLN A 305 13.95 6.90 6.69
N LEU A 306 13.24 7.65 5.83
CA LEU A 306 11.91 7.29 5.32
C LEU A 306 11.88 5.85 4.79
N LEU A 307 12.85 5.47 3.96
CA LEU A 307 12.94 4.13 3.40
C LEU A 307 13.19 3.04 4.46
N ARG A 308 14.04 3.32 5.46
CA ARG A 308 14.31 2.37 6.55
C ARG A 308 13.12 2.20 7.48
N ASP A 309 12.41 3.29 7.76
CA ASP A 309 11.19 3.28 8.58
C ASP A 309 10.07 2.49 7.89
N ALA A 310 10.05 2.48 6.55
CA ALA A 310 9.20 1.60 5.75
C ALA A 310 9.69 0.14 5.67
N GLY A 311 10.74 -0.22 6.41
CA GLY A 311 11.25 -1.59 6.51
C GLY A 311 12.26 -1.98 5.42
N HIS A 312 12.73 -1.05 4.60
CA HIS A 312 13.72 -1.35 3.56
C HIS A 312 15.16 -1.35 4.11
N THR A 313 16.02 -2.16 3.50
CA THR A 313 17.47 -2.14 3.73
C THR A 313 18.10 -1.14 2.78
N VAL A 314 18.73 -0.08 3.30
CA VAL A 314 19.35 0.98 2.49
C VAL A 314 20.86 0.95 2.62
N THR A 315 21.54 0.63 1.51
CA THR A 315 23.00 0.67 1.39
C THR A 315 23.42 1.95 0.66
N ARG A 316 24.21 2.81 1.31
CA ARG A 316 24.78 3.98 0.64
C ARG A 316 25.94 3.60 -0.27
N VAL A 317 25.94 4.14 -1.48
CA VAL A 317 27.00 3.99 -2.47
C VAL A 317 27.50 5.37 -2.82
N VAL A 318 28.80 5.61 -2.65
CA VAL A 318 29.40 6.88 -3.08
C VAL A 318 29.39 6.92 -4.61
N THR A 319 28.76 7.94 -5.16
CA THR A 319 28.68 8.20 -6.60
C THR A 319 30.06 8.28 -7.26
N SER A 320 30.13 7.85 -8.51
CA SER A 320 31.34 7.86 -9.33
C SER A 320 30.96 7.89 -10.82
N GLY A 321 31.80 8.49 -11.66
CA GLY A 321 31.69 8.37 -13.12
C GLY A 321 31.91 6.94 -13.65
N THR A 322 32.50 6.05 -12.83
CA THR A 322 32.69 4.65 -13.17
C THR A 322 31.99 3.74 -12.15
N PRO A 323 30.65 3.71 -12.12
CA PRO A 323 29.92 2.90 -11.15
C PRO A 323 30.19 1.40 -11.39
N ASP A 324 30.21 0.62 -10.31
CA ASP A 324 30.20 -0.84 -10.41
C ASP A 324 28.79 -1.33 -10.77
N VAL A 325 28.52 -1.41 -12.08
CA VAL A 325 27.23 -1.84 -12.62
C VAL A 325 26.86 -3.26 -12.18
N ALA A 326 27.84 -4.16 -12.01
CA ALA A 326 27.56 -5.52 -11.58
C ALA A 326 27.07 -5.53 -10.13
N TYR A 327 27.72 -4.76 -9.26
CA TYR A 327 27.31 -4.58 -7.87
C TYR A 327 25.94 -3.90 -7.76
N LEU A 328 25.69 -2.82 -8.50
CA LEU A 328 24.40 -2.13 -8.48
C LEU A 328 23.25 -3.03 -8.95
N ASN A 329 23.51 -3.97 -9.86
CA ASN A 329 22.51 -4.94 -10.30
C ASN A 329 22.17 -6.05 -9.28
N THR A 330 22.87 -6.09 -8.13
CA THR A 330 22.55 -7.02 -7.01
C THR A 330 21.46 -6.50 -6.07
N PHE A 331 21.05 -5.24 -6.23
CA PHE A 331 19.99 -4.61 -5.45
C PHE A 331 18.62 -4.81 -6.12
N ASP A 332 17.55 -4.68 -5.34
CA ASP A 332 16.18 -4.66 -5.87
C ASP A 332 15.88 -3.33 -6.57
N LEU A 333 16.53 -2.25 -6.09
CA LEU A 333 16.35 -0.89 -6.60
C LEU A 333 17.63 -0.07 -6.41
N VAL A 334 17.92 0.81 -7.37
CA VAL A 334 18.93 1.86 -7.23
C VAL A 334 18.21 3.22 -7.15
N MET A 335 18.59 4.08 -6.22
CA MET A 335 18.10 5.44 -6.11
C MET A 335 19.27 6.42 -6.18
N ILE A 336 19.27 7.29 -7.18
CA ILE A 336 20.26 8.35 -7.34
C ILE A 336 19.75 9.60 -6.65
N SER A 337 20.39 9.94 -5.54
CA SER A 337 20.11 11.14 -4.78
C SER A 337 20.30 12.40 -5.62
N ARG A 338 19.68 13.49 -5.18
CA ARG A 338 20.03 14.82 -5.65
C ARG A 338 21.44 15.24 -5.25
N SER A 339 21.93 14.77 -4.10
CA SER A 339 23.27 15.04 -3.58
C SER A 339 24.31 14.19 -4.31
N VAL A 340 24.53 14.48 -5.60
CA VAL A 340 25.52 13.83 -6.48
C VAL A 340 26.21 14.86 -7.40
N PRO A 341 27.45 14.62 -7.84
CA PRO A 341 28.11 15.48 -8.82
C PRO A 341 27.51 15.17 -10.17
N SER A 342 26.75 16.11 -10.74
CA SER A 342 26.21 15.90 -12.10
C SER A 342 27.29 15.70 -13.17
N GLY A 343 28.56 15.99 -12.87
CA GLY A 343 29.71 15.72 -13.74
C GLY A 343 29.93 14.23 -14.01
N ASP A 344 29.62 13.34 -13.06
CA ASP A 344 29.82 11.88 -13.13
C ASP A 344 28.81 11.15 -14.04
N TYR A 345 28.02 11.92 -14.77
CA TYR A 345 26.93 11.45 -15.62
C TYR A 345 27.01 12.11 -16.99
N GLN A 346 28.18 12.59 -17.42
CA GLN A 346 28.34 13.47 -18.57
C GLN A 346 29.09 12.80 -19.73
N GLN A 347 30.19 12.11 -19.45
CA GLN A 347 31.02 11.54 -20.50
C GLN A 347 30.36 10.29 -21.06
N ALA A 348 30.65 9.96 -22.32
CA ALA A 348 30.02 8.83 -23.01
C ALA A 348 30.25 7.50 -22.28
N GLU A 349 31.44 7.30 -21.72
CA GLU A 349 31.77 6.13 -20.90
C GLU A 349 31.00 6.08 -19.57
N GLU A 350 30.71 7.23 -18.97
CA GLU A 350 29.96 7.32 -17.71
C GLU A 350 28.48 7.05 -17.96
N THR A 351 27.90 7.71 -18.97
CA THR A 351 26.48 7.55 -19.31
C THR A 351 26.18 6.11 -19.74
N ALA A 352 27.06 5.48 -20.52
CA ALA A 352 26.90 4.09 -20.92
C ALA A 352 26.83 3.13 -19.71
N LEU A 353 27.60 3.38 -18.66
CA LEU A 353 27.57 2.56 -17.44
C LEU A 353 26.29 2.78 -16.64
N TRP A 354 25.90 4.03 -16.39
CA TRP A 354 24.66 4.35 -15.65
C TRP A 354 23.40 3.90 -16.39
N ASN A 355 23.34 4.10 -17.71
CA ASN A 355 22.23 3.66 -18.55
C ASN A 355 22.21 2.14 -18.74
N GLY A 356 23.35 1.47 -18.52
CA GLY A 356 23.53 0.01 -18.58
C GLY A 356 23.04 -0.77 -17.36
N ILE A 357 22.59 -0.11 -16.29
CA ILE A 357 22.00 -0.78 -15.11
C ILE A 357 20.67 -1.44 -15.50
N ARG A 358 20.50 -2.73 -15.23
CA ARG A 358 19.27 -3.48 -15.57
C ARG A 358 18.20 -3.37 -14.50
N GLN A 359 18.62 -3.21 -13.25
CA GLN A 359 17.68 -2.97 -12.16
C GLN A 359 16.95 -1.64 -12.33
N PRO A 360 15.76 -1.47 -11.74
CA PRO A 360 15.08 -0.20 -11.74
C PRO A 360 15.93 0.88 -11.07
N VAL A 361 15.89 2.10 -11.62
CA VAL A 361 16.59 3.25 -11.06
C VAL A 361 15.63 4.41 -10.85
N VAL A 362 15.56 4.95 -9.63
CA VAL A 362 14.90 6.24 -9.34
C VAL A 362 15.93 7.37 -9.38
N ILE A 363 15.58 8.48 -10.01
CA ILE A 363 16.43 9.67 -10.15
C ILE A 363 15.77 10.85 -9.46
N LEU A 364 16.41 11.38 -8.42
CA LEU A 364 15.86 12.49 -7.64
C LEU A 364 16.36 13.87 -8.10
N GLY A 365 17.52 13.93 -8.76
CA GLY A 365 18.14 15.19 -9.17
C GLY A 365 17.87 15.59 -10.64
N GLY A 366 17.30 16.79 -10.87
CA GLY A 366 17.05 17.25 -12.25
C GLY A 366 18.30 17.51 -13.09
N TYR A 367 19.42 17.86 -12.46
CA TYR A 367 20.67 18.18 -13.16
C TYR A 367 21.29 17.02 -13.94
N ILE A 368 20.96 15.76 -13.60
CA ILE A 368 21.45 14.58 -14.32
C ILE A 368 20.57 14.20 -15.53
N LEU A 369 19.40 14.82 -15.70
CA LEU A 369 18.45 14.48 -16.78
C LEU A 369 18.78 15.06 -18.15
N ARG A 370 19.62 16.10 -18.19
CA ARG A 370 19.88 16.90 -19.39
C ARG A 370 20.41 16.04 -20.55
N ASN A 371 20.21 16.50 -21.79
CA ASN A 371 20.78 15.88 -22.99
C ASN A 371 22.32 15.83 -23.02
N SER A 372 23.00 16.64 -22.21
CA SER A 372 24.45 16.58 -22.01
C SER A 372 24.85 15.68 -20.84
N ARG A 373 23.91 14.89 -20.32
CA ARG A 373 24.07 13.98 -19.18
C ARG A 373 23.45 12.61 -19.50
N LEU A 374 22.57 12.08 -18.64
CA LEU A 374 21.91 10.79 -18.90
C LEU A 374 20.92 10.85 -20.07
N GLY A 375 20.46 12.04 -20.49
CA GLY A 375 19.72 12.18 -21.75
C GLY A 375 18.25 11.80 -21.69
N PHE A 376 17.59 12.02 -20.56
CA PHE A 376 16.14 11.77 -20.39
C PHE A 376 15.26 12.85 -21.02
N THR A 377 15.84 14.00 -21.36
CA THR A 377 15.13 15.16 -21.94
C THR A 377 15.82 15.63 -23.20
N THR A 378 15.09 16.22 -24.15
CA THR A 378 15.65 16.64 -25.45
C THR A 378 16.62 17.81 -25.34
N GLY A 379 16.58 18.55 -24.23
CA GLY A 379 17.41 19.74 -24.00
C GLY A 379 18.14 19.75 -22.66
N GLY A 380 18.61 20.93 -22.27
CA GLY A 380 19.44 21.15 -21.08
C GLY A 380 18.97 22.30 -20.19
N THR A 381 17.76 22.82 -20.43
CA THR A 381 17.19 23.97 -19.72
C THR A 381 16.81 23.56 -18.31
N MET A 382 17.54 24.07 -17.32
CA MET A 382 17.29 23.82 -15.90
C MET A 382 16.78 25.09 -15.23
N VAL A 383 15.64 24.98 -14.58
CA VAL A 383 15.00 26.06 -13.83
C VAL A 383 14.69 25.51 -12.43
N ASP A 384 14.87 26.32 -11.39
CA ASP A 384 14.52 25.91 -10.03
C ASP A 384 13.14 26.44 -9.66
N THR A 385 12.39 25.68 -8.87
CA THR A 385 11.15 26.15 -8.27
C THR A 385 11.43 27.31 -7.30
N ALA A 386 10.47 28.23 -7.17
CA ALA A 386 10.61 29.46 -6.39
C ALA A 386 10.07 29.36 -4.96
N GLY A 387 9.40 28.25 -4.62
CA GLY A 387 8.80 28.02 -3.31
C GLY A 387 8.16 26.65 -3.21
N ALA A 388 7.13 26.53 -2.37
CA ALA A 388 6.32 25.32 -2.27
C ALA A 388 5.61 25.04 -3.61
N VAL A 389 5.61 23.78 -4.02
CA VAL A 389 5.01 23.36 -5.30
C VAL A 389 3.96 22.28 -5.09
N SER A 390 3.00 22.23 -6.01
CA SER A 390 2.08 21.09 -6.16
C SER A 390 2.25 20.43 -7.52
N LEU A 391 1.77 19.20 -7.66
CA LEU A 391 1.85 18.41 -8.88
C LEU A 391 0.48 18.28 -9.54
N LYS A 392 0.44 18.47 -10.86
CA LYS A 392 -0.64 18.02 -11.73
C LYS A 392 -0.31 16.61 -12.14
N VAL A 393 -1.17 15.67 -11.81
CA VAL A 393 -1.02 14.25 -12.16
C VAL A 393 -1.64 14.02 -13.54
N GLU A 394 -0.84 13.51 -14.46
CA GLU A 394 -1.26 13.22 -15.84
C GLU A 394 -1.89 11.83 -15.97
N ALA A 395 -1.57 10.92 -15.04
CA ALA A 395 -2.07 9.54 -15.00
C ALA A 395 -2.57 9.17 -13.59
N PRO A 396 -3.74 9.68 -13.14
CA PRO A 396 -4.20 9.52 -11.76
C PRO A 396 -4.48 8.07 -11.33
N GLY A 397 -4.73 7.16 -12.29
CA GLY A 397 -4.87 5.73 -12.02
C GLY A 397 -3.54 4.96 -11.90
N HIS A 398 -2.40 5.63 -12.05
CA HIS A 398 -1.09 4.99 -11.96
C HIS A 398 -0.77 4.59 -10.51
N PRO A 399 -0.18 3.41 -10.24
CA PRO A 399 0.06 2.92 -8.88
C PRO A 399 0.89 3.87 -7.98
N LEU A 400 1.72 4.73 -8.59
CA LEU A 400 2.43 5.79 -7.87
C LEU A 400 1.52 6.70 -7.06
N PHE A 401 0.29 6.94 -7.52
CA PHE A 401 -0.64 7.86 -6.88
C PHE A 401 -1.66 7.16 -5.96
N ASN A 402 -1.50 5.85 -5.71
CA ASN A 402 -2.36 5.11 -4.79
C ASN A 402 -2.33 5.74 -3.39
N GLY A 403 -3.52 5.98 -2.84
CA GLY A 403 -3.68 6.59 -1.51
C GLY A 403 -3.42 8.10 -1.47
N LEU A 404 -3.08 8.75 -2.60
CA LEU A 404 -2.91 10.20 -2.65
C LEU A 404 -4.22 10.89 -3.00
N GLN A 405 -4.50 12.01 -2.34
CA GLN A 405 -5.70 12.80 -2.62
C GLN A 405 -5.43 13.80 -3.74
N LEU A 406 -6.25 13.76 -4.78
CA LEU A 406 -6.22 14.70 -5.91
C LEU A 406 -7.49 15.54 -5.93
N ASP A 407 -7.40 16.77 -6.43
CA ASP A 407 -8.58 17.61 -6.66
C ASP A 407 -9.31 17.25 -7.98
N GLY A 408 -10.39 17.97 -8.31
CA GLY A 408 -11.15 17.74 -9.54
C GLY A 408 -10.39 18.03 -10.84
N GLN A 409 -9.16 18.53 -10.75
CA GLN A 409 -8.24 18.80 -11.83
C GLN A 409 -6.98 17.95 -11.70
N ASP A 410 -7.04 16.82 -10.99
CA ASP A 410 -5.93 15.90 -10.71
C ASP A 410 -4.68 16.58 -10.12
N VAL A 411 -4.86 17.68 -9.40
CA VAL A 411 -3.77 18.34 -8.68
C VAL A 411 -3.67 17.75 -7.27
N LEU A 412 -2.45 17.43 -6.84
CA LEU A 412 -2.19 16.87 -5.52
C LEU A 412 -2.66 17.84 -4.42
N LEU A 413 -3.60 17.38 -3.59
CA LEU A 413 -4.06 18.12 -2.42
C LEU A 413 -3.01 18.07 -1.33
N GLY A 414 -2.71 19.19 -0.68
CA GLY A 414 -1.69 19.26 0.39
C GLY A 414 -0.28 19.62 -0.08
N GLY A 415 -0.06 19.81 -1.39
CA GLY A 415 1.24 20.18 -1.95
C GLY A 415 2.22 19.01 -2.01
N TYR A 416 3.32 19.22 -2.74
CA TYR A 416 4.33 18.19 -3.02
C TYR A 416 5.60 18.37 -2.20
N ALA A 417 6.27 19.50 -2.41
CA ALA A 417 7.53 19.80 -1.75
C ALA A 417 7.52 21.24 -1.26
N ASP A 418 8.09 21.43 -0.07
CA ASP A 418 8.29 22.74 0.55
C ASP A 418 9.71 23.25 0.33
N LEU A 419 9.93 24.54 0.58
CA LEU A 419 11.28 25.09 0.51
C LEU A 419 12.07 24.72 1.76
N ALA A 420 12.99 23.75 1.64
CA ALA A 420 13.86 23.37 2.74
C ALA A 420 14.72 24.55 3.23
N SER A 421 15.19 24.50 4.47
CA SER A 421 16.12 25.47 5.02
C SER A 421 17.29 24.80 5.73
N PHE A 422 18.44 25.45 5.72
CA PHE A 422 19.64 25.00 6.43
C PHE A 422 20.36 26.20 7.02
N ASN A 423 20.74 26.11 8.30
CA ASN A 423 21.36 27.21 9.05
C ASN A 423 20.61 28.55 8.94
N GLY A 424 19.28 28.50 8.93
CA GLY A 424 18.42 29.68 8.85
C GLY A 424 18.33 30.32 7.45
N ALA A 425 18.99 29.75 6.44
CA ALA A 425 18.86 30.16 5.05
C ALA A 425 17.93 29.20 4.29
N ALA A 426 16.96 29.75 3.58
CA ALA A 426 16.17 28.97 2.63
C ALA A 426 17.09 28.41 1.54
N GLN A 427 16.94 27.12 1.28
CA GLN A 427 17.54 26.50 0.10
C GLN A 427 16.81 26.96 -1.15
N ARG A 428 17.37 26.63 -2.31
CA ARG A 428 16.65 26.76 -3.58
C ARG A 428 15.73 25.55 -3.73
N GLY A 429 14.64 25.71 -4.47
CA GLY A 429 13.66 24.65 -4.66
C GLY A 429 14.19 23.47 -5.50
N ILE A 430 13.27 22.72 -6.08
CA ILE A 430 13.60 21.57 -6.93
C ILE A 430 14.08 22.09 -8.29
N SER A 431 15.18 21.54 -8.79
CA SER A 431 15.63 21.82 -10.16
C SER A 431 14.87 20.96 -11.16
N VAL A 432 14.09 21.58 -12.03
CA VAL A 432 13.26 20.95 -13.05
C VAL A 432 13.85 21.21 -14.43
N ASN A 433 13.88 20.17 -15.27
CA ASN A 433 14.18 20.34 -16.68
C ASN A 433 12.87 20.62 -17.42
N THR A 434 12.79 21.76 -18.11
CA THR A 434 11.56 22.21 -18.78
C THR A 434 11.52 21.85 -20.27
N ASP A 435 12.55 21.16 -20.78
CA ASP A 435 12.52 20.58 -22.11
C ASP A 435 11.70 19.28 -22.12
N ALA A 436 11.18 18.88 -23.28
CA ALA A 436 10.37 17.67 -23.41
C ALA A 436 11.18 16.41 -23.03
N PRO A 437 10.54 15.36 -22.47
CA PRO A 437 11.18 14.06 -22.34
C PRO A 437 11.54 13.49 -23.73
N VAL A 438 12.50 12.58 -23.76
CA VAL A 438 12.81 11.84 -24.99
C VAL A 438 11.65 10.96 -25.45
N ALA A 439 11.63 10.62 -26.74
CA ALA A 439 10.62 9.73 -27.30
C ALA A 439 10.59 8.40 -26.53
N GLY A 440 9.39 7.93 -26.18
CA GLY A 440 9.15 6.74 -25.35
C GLY A 440 9.05 7.02 -23.85
N GLY A 441 9.56 8.16 -23.36
CA GLY A 441 9.32 8.60 -21.98
C GLY A 441 7.87 9.06 -21.78
N VAL A 442 7.27 8.67 -20.65
CA VAL A 442 5.91 9.04 -20.26
C VAL A 442 5.98 10.03 -19.10
N VAL A 443 5.35 11.20 -19.23
CA VAL A 443 5.20 12.15 -18.12
C VAL A 443 4.04 11.69 -17.25
N LEU A 444 4.29 11.47 -15.96
CA LEU A 444 3.27 11.07 -14.99
C LEU A 444 2.79 12.23 -14.13
N ALA A 445 3.65 13.23 -13.89
CA ALA A 445 3.24 14.47 -13.23
C ALA A 445 4.14 15.67 -13.57
N THR A 446 3.53 16.85 -13.58
CA THR A 446 4.19 18.14 -13.82
C THR A 446 3.94 19.14 -12.69
N ILE A 447 4.71 20.22 -12.64
CA ILE A 447 4.45 21.34 -11.71
C ILE A 447 3.11 22.00 -12.03
N ALA A 448 2.21 22.07 -11.05
CA ALA A 448 0.89 22.71 -11.15
C ALA A 448 0.84 24.17 -10.68
N THR A 449 1.88 24.66 -10.01
CA THR A 449 1.89 26.02 -9.44
C THR A 449 2.06 27.06 -10.56
N GLU A 450 0.98 27.68 -11.02
CA GLU A 450 0.98 28.61 -12.18
C GLU A 450 1.99 29.77 -12.08
N ALA A 451 2.24 30.27 -10.87
CA ALA A 451 3.19 31.37 -10.65
C ALA A 451 4.66 30.91 -10.59
N ASP A 452 4.93 29.60 -10.57
CA ASP A 452 6.27 29.05 -10.50
C ASP A 452 6.94 29.09 -11.90
N PRO A 453 8.21 29.49 -12.02
CA PRO A 453 8.91 29.54 -13.30
C PRO A 453 9.08 28.17 -13.98
N THR A 454 8.83 27.08 -13.26
CA THR A 454 8.87 25.70 -13.76
C THR A 454 7.49 25.12 -14.11
N PHE A 455 6.42 25.93 -14.10
CA PHE A 455 5.05 25.48 -14.40
C PHE A 455 4.98 24.61 -15.67
N GLY A 456 4.36 23.44 -15.56
CA GLY A 456 4.28 22.43 -16.63
C GLY A 456 5.55 21.61 -16.87
N GLY A 457 6.63 21.88 -16.14
CA GLY A 457 7.86 21.07 -16.19
C GLY A 457 7.66 19.69 -15.57
N MET A 458 8.30 18.67 -16.15
CA MET A 458 8.20 17.28 -15.70
C MET A 458 8.86 17.11 -14.33
N VAL A 459 8.08 16.61 -13.35
CA VAL A 459 8.60 16.20 -12.03
C VAL A 459 8.68 14.69 -11.95
N ILE A 460 7.68 14.00 -12.49
CA ILE A 460 7.63 12.54 -12.52
C ILE A 460 7.56 12.09 -13.97
N GLY A 461 8.53 11.28 -14.37
CA GLY A 461 8.59 10.69 -15.70
C GLY A 461 9.05 9.25 -15.64
N GLU A 462 8.39 8.38 -16.37
CA GLU A 462 8.75 6.97 -16.49
C GLU A 462 9.38 6.71 -17.86
N PHE A 463 10.48 5.94 -17.84
CA PHE A 463 11.20 5.56 -19.05
C PHE A 463 11.41 4.03 -19.03
N PRO A 464 10.65 3.27 -19.85
CA PRO A 464 10.86 1.83 -19.96
C PRO A 464 12.24 1.48 -20.54
N PRO A 465 12.72 0.23 -20.31
CA PRO A 465 13.92 -0.27 -20.96
C PRO A 465 13.79 -0.25 -22.49
N GLY A 466 14.92 -0.13 -23.19
CA GLY A 466 14.98 -0.13 -24.66
C GLY A 466 14.83 1.26 -25.30
N ILE A 467 14.52 2.31 -24.54
CA ILE A 467 14.47 3.68 -25.06
C ILE A 467 15.87 4.18 -25.40
N ALA A 468 15.99 4.79 -26.59
CA ALA A 468 17.15 5.57 -26.98
C ALA A 468 17.11 6.97 -26.35
N LEU A 469 18.19 7.33 -25.66
CA LEU A 469 18.31 8.60 -24.94
C LEU A 469 18.86 9.70 -25.85
N SER A 470 18.63 10.95 -25.47
CA SER A 470 19.09 12.14 -26.21
C SER A 470 20.53 12.50 -25.89
N ASN A 471 21.24 11.67 -25.13
CA ASN A 471 22.63 11.95 -24.85
C ASN A 471 23.45 11.87 -26.14
N GLY A 472 24.55 12.63 -26.21
CA GLY A 472 25.37 12.68 -27.42
C GLY A 472 25.92 11.32 -27.87
N ALA A 473 25.85 10.30 -27.00
CA ALA A 473 26.24 8.92 -27.27
C ALA A 473 25.12 8.06 -27.89
N GLY A 474 23.84 8.45 -27.73
CA GLY A 474 22.69 7.68 -28.18
C GLY A 474 22.48 6.39 -27.37
N ASP A 475 22.75 6.43 -26.07
CA ASP A 475 22.62 5.25 -25.20
C ASP A 475 21.20 4.67 -25.21
N VAL A 476 21.09 3.37 -24.97
CA VAL A 476 19.82 2.66 -24.82
C VAL A 476 19.67 2.18 -23.38
N LEU A 477 18.52 2.44 -22.75
CA LEU A 477 18.27 2.05 -21.36
C LEU A 477 18.20 0.52 -21.20
N ALA A 478 19.01 -0.04 -20.30
CA ALA A 478 19.02 -1.48 -20.02
C ALA A 478 17.93 -1.94 -19.04
N GLY A 479 17.32 -1.01 -18.30
CA GLY A 479 16.29 -1.27 -17.29
C GLY A 479 15.33 -0.08 -17.16
N PRO A 480 14.22 -0.22 -16.42
CA PRO A 480 13.28 0.87 -16.22
C PRO A 480 13.90 2.01 -15.41
N ARG A 481 13.47 3.24 -15.68
CA ARG A 481 13.86 4.45 -14.95
C ARG A 481 12.63 5.23 -14.53
N LEU A 482 12.66 5.72 -13.30
CA LEU A 482 11.71 6.70 -12.82
C LEU A 482 12.45 7.98 -12.45
N VAL A 483 12.13 9.06 -13.13
CA VAL A 483 12.45 10.40 -12.67
C VAL A 483 11.40 10.78 -11.62
N LEU A 484 11.85 11.18 -10.43
CA LEU A 484 11.01 11.66 -9.33
C LEU A 484 11.73 12.85 -8.69
N LEU A 485 11.60 14.03 -9.30
CA LEU A 485 12.40 15.19 -8.93
C LEU A 485 12.02 15.73 -7.56
N THR A 486 12.96 15.67 -6.63
CA THR A 486 12.78 16.11 -5.25
C THR A 486 14.13 16.45 -4.62
N GLY A 487 14.09 17.01 -3.41
CA GLY A 487 15.27 17.47 -2.72
C GLY A 487 15.62 18.89 -3.13
N SER A 488 15.96 19.70 -2.14
CA SER A 488 16.30 21.11 -2.38
C SER A 488 17.64 21.28 -3.07
N ARG A 489 17.75 22.35 -3.86
CA ARG A 489 19.01 22.82 -4.42
C ARG A 489 19.76 23.68 -3.40
N GLU A 490 21.08 23.56 -3.40
CA GLU A 490 21.98 24.35 -2.56
C GLU A 490 21.76 25.87 -2.71
N ALA A 491 21.63 26.58 -1.59
CA ALA A 491 21.67 28.04 -1.56
C ALA A 491 23.08 28.57 -1.93
N ASP A 492 23.16 29.87 -2.25
CA ASP A 492 24.45 30.50 -2.54
C ASP A 492 25.44 30.32 -1.36
N GLY A 493 26.64 29.83 -1.66
CA GLY A 493 27.68 29.55 -0.67
C GLY A 493 27.70 28.12 -0.14
N LEU A 494 26.73 27.28 -0.50
CA LEU A 494 26.76 25.84 -0.28
C LEU A 494 27.20 25.13 -1.57
N THR A 495 27.94 24.02 -1.45
CA THR A 495 28.26 23.16 -2.60
C THR A 495 27.15 22.16 -2.83
N SER A 496 27.17 21.46 -3.97
CA SER A 496 26.20 20.40 -4.28
C SER A 496 26.22 19.24 -3.28
N GLN A 497 27.24 19.13 -2.43
CA GLN A 497 27.27 18.13 -1.35
C GLN A 497 26.25 18.44 -0.25
N GLY A 498 25.81 19.70 -0.11
CA GLY A 498 24.76 20.11 0.81
C GLY A 498 23.35 20.10 0.20
N ALA A 499 23.21 19.70 -1.07
CA ALA A 499 21.91 19.62 -1.75
C ALA A 499 21.15 18.35 -1.33
N GLY A 500 19.89 18.23 -1.76
CA GLY A 500 19.08 17.03 -1.51
C GLY A 500 18.49 16.94 -0.12
N ILE A 501 18.40 18.07 0.61
CA ILE A 501 17.69 18.13 1.90
C ILE A 501 16.26 17.67 1.69
N PHE A 502 15.80 16.79 2.58
CA PHE A 502 14.44 16.27 2.61
C PHE A 502 13.43 17.42 2.73
N ASP A 503 12.57 17.51 1.72
CA ASP A 503 11.66 18.63 1.46
C ASP A 503 10.21 18.16 1.22
N LEU A 504 9.94 16.88 1.47
CA LEU A 504 8.62 16.26 1.30
C LEU A 504 7.80 16.35 2.59
N ASN A 505 6.49 16.53 2.44
CA ASN A 505 5.51 16.32 3.51
C ASN A 505 5.12 14.83 3.60
N ASP A 506 4.27 14.46 4.59
CA ASP A 506 3.86 13.06 4.80
C ASP A 506 3.18 12.45 3.56
N LEU A 507 2.31 13.22 2.90
CA LEU A 507 1.62 12.77 1.68
C LEU A 507 2.60 12.48 0.54
N SER A 508 3.59 13.34 0.36
CA SER A 508 4.56 13.20 -0.73
C SER A 508 5.68 12.22 -0.38
N SER A 509 5.89 11.94 0.91
CA SER A 509 6.70 10.81 1.37
C SER A 509 6.08 9.49 0.92
N GLN A 510 4.75 9.36 0.97
CA GLN A 510 4.04 8.20 0.45
C GLN A 510 4.29 8.00 -1.06
N LEU A 511 4.45 9.07 -1.85
CA LEU A 511 4.80 8.97 -3.26
C LEU A 511 6.18 8.29 -3.48
N VAL A 512 7.17 8.58 -2.63
CA VAL A 512 8.49 7.90 -2.68
C VAL A 512 8.34 6.42 -2.35
N LEU A 513 7.52 6.07 -1.36
CA LEU A 513 7.27 4.67 -0.99
C LEU A 513 6.50 3.93 -2.09
N ASN A 514 5.48 4.55 -2.67
CA ASN A 514 4.76 4.03 -3.82
C ASN A 514 5.70 3.82 -5.02
N ALA A 515 6.71 4.67 -5.21
CA ALA A 515 7.72 4.50 -6.26
C ALA A 515 8.61 3.28 -6.03
N VAL A 516 9.03 3.03 -4.78
CA VAL A 516 9.77 1.82 -4.44
C VAL A 516 8.92 0.58 -4.69
N ASP A 517 7.67 0.60 -4.25
CA ASP A 517 6.76 -0.54 -4.40
C ASP A 517 6.40 -0.81 -5.85
N TYR A 518 6.11 0.25 -6.61
CA TYR A 518 5.84 0.19 -8.04
C TYR A 518 7.02 -0.41 -8.81
N LEU A 519 8.25 0.05 -8.57
CA LEU A 519 9.41 -0.43 -9.32
C LEU A 519 9.86 -1.82 -8.88
N ALA A 520 9.61 -2.21 -7.64
CA ALA A 520 9.95 -3.54 -7.15
C ALA A 520 8.90 -4.61 -7.51
N HIS A 521 7.69 -4.17 -7.83
CA HIS A 521 6.63 -4.97 -8.42
C HIS A 521 6.00 -4.21 -9.59
N PRO A 522 6.72 -4.03 -10.71
CA PRO A 522 6.10 -3.41 -11.86
C PRO A 522 4.83 -4.21 -12.17
N PRO A 523 3.67 -3.56 -12.33
CA PRO A 523 2.44 -4.25 -12.60
C PRO A 523 2.73 -5.21 -13.74
N GLY A 524 2.54 -6.51 -13.47
CA GLY A 524 2.90 -7.56 -14.42
C GLY A 524 2.32 -7.19 -15.78
N THR A 525 3.10 -7.35 -16.85
CA THR A 525 2.67 -6.93 -18.18
C THR A 525 1.32 -7.57 -18.48
N ALA A 526 0.26 -6.77 -18.45
CA ALA A 526 -1.08 -7.28 -18.65
C ALA A 526 -1.35 -7.22 -20.14
N LEU A 527 -1.42 -8.39 -20.79
CA LEU A 527 -1.83 -8.50 -22.18
C LEU A 527 -3.35 -8.72 -22.21
N GLY A 528 -4.09 -7.73 -22.69
CA GLY A 528 -5.50 -7.89 -23.01
C GLY A 528 -5.65 -8.37 -24.44
N ILE A 529 -6.47 -9.39 -24.66
CA ILE A 529 -6.87 -9.82 -26.00
C ILE A 529 -8.39 -9.81 -26.06
N SER A 530 -8.95 -9.01 -26.95
CA SER A 530 -10.38 -8.97 -27.23
C SER A 530 -10.66 -9.07 -28.72
N VAL A 531 -11.92 -9.25 -29.09
CA VAL A 531 -12.36 -9.28 -30.48
C VAL A 531 -13.30 -8.11 -30.69
N ASP A 532 -13.00 -7.29 -31.70
CA ASP A 532 -13.87 -6.20 -32.15
C ASP A 532 -14.19 -6.39 -33.64
N GLY A 533 -15.40 -6.89 -33.92
CA GLY A 533 -15.85 -7.23 -35.27
C GLY A 533 -14.98 -8.31 -35.92
N ALA A 534 -14.28 -7.94 -36.99
CA ALA A 534 -13.38 -8.82 -37.73
C ALA A 534 -11.91 -8.68 -37.30
N ASN A 535 -11.65 -8.08 -36.14
CA ASN A 535 -10.30 -7.83 -35.65
C ASN A 535 -10.09 -8.42 -34.25
N LEU A 536 -8.87 -8.88 -34.02
CA LEU A 536 -8.33 -9.14 -32.71
C LEU A 536 -7.69 -7.83 -32.22
N VAL A 537 -8.12 -7.36 -31.06
CA VAL A 537 -7.59 -6.16 -30.42
C VAL A 537 -6.71 -6.61 -29.26
N ILE A 538 -5.41 -6.34 -29.38
CA ILE A 538 -4.42 -6.61 -28.34
C ILE A 538 -4.13 -5.30 -27.63
N THR A 539 -4.37 -5.26 -26.32
CA THR A 539 -3.90 -4.19 -25.44
C THR A 539 -2.77 -4.70 -24.58
N TRP A 540 -1.88 -3.81 -24.16
CA TRP A 540 -0.92 -4.13 -23.11
C TRP A 540 -0.84 -3.01 -22.09
N SER A 541 -0.45 -3.35 -20.86
CA SER A 541 -0.16 -2.39 -19.81
C SER A 541 1.19 -2.73 -19.16
N PRO A 542 2.05 -1.73 -18.87
CA PRO A 542 1.87 -0.30 -19.16
C PRO A 542 1.92 0.03 -20.66
N GLU A 543 1.38 1.20 -21.05
CA GLU A 543 1.18 1.56 -22.46
C GLU A 543 2.47 1.65 -23.30
N GLY A 544 3.64 1.76 -22.66
CA GLY A 544 4.95 1.90 -23.31
C GLY A 544 5.59 0.61 -23.85
N GLY A 545 4.92 -0.55 -23.74
CA GLY A 545 5.44 -1.81 -24.30
C GLY A 545 5.47 -1.83 -25.84
N VAL A 546 6.28 -2.72 -26.42
CA VAL A 546 6.28 -3.03 -27.86
C VAL A 546 5.65 -4.41 -28.05
N LEU A 547 4.70 -4.52 -28.97
CA LEU A 547 4.20 -5.82 -29.39
C LEU A 547 5.26 -6.50 -30.25
N GLU A 548 5.77 -7.64 -29.80
CA GLU A 548 6.75 -8.43 -30.53
C GLU A 548 6.15 -9.76 -31.01
N GLU A 549 6.59 -10.23 -32.16
CA GLU A 549 6.28 -11.55 -32.71
C GLU A 549 7.53 -12.43 -32.75
N SER A 550 7.34 -13.75 -32.62
CA SER A 550 8.40 -14.74 -32.75
C SER A 550 7.90 -15.97 -33.48
N GLY A 551 8.60 -16.37 -34.54
CA GLY A 551 8.32 -17.60 -35.27
C GLY A 551 8.94 -18.85 -34.64
N ASP A 552 9.93 -18.69 -33.75
CA ASP A 552 10.71 -19.80 -33.16
C ASP A 552 10.72 -19.80 -31.63
N LEU A 553 10.05 -18.82 -31.00
CA LEU A 553 10.03 -18.57 -29.56
C LEU A 553 11.40 -18.25 -28.94
N LEU A 554 12.42 -18.01 -29.76
CA LEU A 554 13.78 -17.68 -29.35
C LEU A 554 14.17 -16.26 -29.75
N ASN A 555 13.75 -15.84 -30.94
CA ASN A 555 14.02 -14.53 -31.50
C ASN A 555 12.72 -13.74 -31.61
N TRP A 556 12.67 -12.60 -30.95
CA TRP A 556 11.52 -11.70 -30.94
C TRP A 556 11.84 -10.48 -31.80
N THR A 557 10.87 -10.08 -32.62
CA THR A 557 10.97 -8.88 -33.46
C THR A 557 9.72 -8.04 -33.26
N ALA A 558 9.89 -6.73 -33.11
CA ALA A 558 8.77 -5.80 -33.04
C ALA A 558 7.82 -5.98 -34.24
N VAL A 559 6.52 -5.98 -33.97
CA VAL A 559 5.48 -5.99 -35.00
C VAL A 559 5.43 -4.60 -35.62
N ASP A 560 5.86 -4.50 -36.88
CA ASP A 560 5.98 -3.22 -37.59
C ASP A 560 4.64 -2.46 -37.62
N GLY A 561 4.64 -1.24 -37.10
CA GLY A 561 3.48 -0.35 -37.05
C GLY A 561 2.45 -0.67 -35.96
N ALA A 562 2.70 -1.62 -35.06
CA ALA A 562 1.82 -1.87 -33.92
C ALA A 562 1.86 -0.70 -32.92
N SER A 563 0.69 -0.11 -32.65
CA SER A 563 0.44 0.79 -31.52
C SER A 563 -0.37 0.05 -30.45
N ASN A 564 -0.41 0.54 -29.21
CA ASN A 564 -1.37 0.06 -28.22
C ASN A 564 -2.65 0.91 -28.28
N PRO A 565 -3.86 0.35 -28.49
CA PRO A 565 -4.13 -1.05 -28.83
C PRO A 565 -3.71 -1.43 -30.25
N ALA A 566 -3.23 -2.67 -30.42
CA ALA A 566 -2.90 -3.23 -31.72
C ALA A 566 -4.13 -3.93 -32.29
N THR A 567 -4.45 -3.64 -33.55
CA THR A 567 -5.59 -4.26 -34.24
C THR A 567 -5.07 -5.19 -35.32
N ILE A 568 -5.33 -6.48 -35.17
CA ILE A 568 -4.94 -7.51 -36.14
C ILE A 568 -6.22 -8.02 -36.81
N PRO A 569 -6.39 -7.87 -38.14
CA PRO A 569 -7.50 -8.46 -38.85
C PRO A 569 -7.51 -9.98 -38.65
N ILE A 570 -8.64 -10.52 -38.20
CA ILE A 570 -8.86 -11.96 -38.13
C ILE A 570 -9.02 -12.43 -39.57
N GLY A 571 -7.92 -12.85 -40.19
CA GLY A 571 -7.93 -13.36 -41.55
C GLY A 571 -8.86 -14.57 -41.68
N THR A 572 -9.53 -14.70 -42.83
CA THR A 572 -10.29 -15.90 -43.20
C THR A 572 -9.35 -17.06 -43.59
N GLY A 573 -8.42 -17.42 -42.70
CA GLY A 573 -7.54 -18.58 -42.88
C GLY A 573 -8.36 -19.88 -42.95
N PRO A 574 -7.86 -20.93 -43.64
CA PRO A 574 -8.63 -22.15 -43.83
C PRO A 574 -8.89 -22.84 -42.49
N ALA A 575 -10.16 -23.12 -42.24
CA ALA A 575 -10.70 -23.77 -41.04
C ALA A 575 -10.15 -25.18 -40.79
#